data_AF-A0A937DSN1-F1
#
_entry.id   AF-A0A937DSN1-F1
#
_cell.length_a   1.000
_cell.length_b   1.000
_cell.length_c   1.000
_cell.angle_alpha   90.00
_cell.angle_beta   90.00
_cell.angle_gamma   90.00
#
_symmetry.space_group_name_H-M   'P 1'
#
loop_
_entity.id
_entity.type
_entity.pdbx_description
1 polymer ?
#
loop_
_entity_poly.entity_id
_entity_poly.type
_entity_poly.pdbx_seq_one_letter_code
_entity_poly.pdbx_strand_id
1 'polypeptide(L)'
;MKLTTVFMIIACLQVSAAGFSQKVTIKGENISIQRIFEDIRKQTGFQFLYADDALKTAKPVSIAVRNEKLENVLAICFKDQLLSYTRT
;
A
#
# COMPACT_ATOMS: atom_id res chain seq x y z
N MET A 1 43.55 -15.40 9.85
CA MET A 1 42.79 -14.20 9.40
C MET A 1 42.16 -14.41 8.03
N LYS A 2 41.28 -15.42 7.89
CA LYS A 2 40.56 -15.73 6.63
C LYS A 2 39.11 -16.13 6.92
N LEU A 3 38.89 -16.89 7.99
CA LEU A 3 37.54 -17.29 8.45
C LEU A 3 36.68 -16.12 8.95
N THR A 4 37.27 -15.11 9.58
CA THR A 4 36.54 -13.95 10.11
C THR A 4 35.88 -13.15 8.99
N THR A 5 36.55 -13.00 7.85
CA THR A 5 36.01 -12.32 6.66
C THR A 5 34.84 -13.11 6.05
N VAL A 6 34.92 -14.45 6.04
CA VAL A 6 33.84 -15.30 5.53
C VAL A 6 32.59 -15.20 6.40
N PHE A 7 32.74 -15.22 7.73
CA PHE A 7 31.62 -15.01 8.66
C PHE A 7 30.97 -13.63 8.50
N MET A 8 31.77 -12.59 8.28
CA MET A 8 31.28 -11.23 8.08
C MET A 8 30.48 -11.10 6.76
N ILE A 9 30.92 -11.77 5.69
CA ILE A 9 30.20 -11.83 4.42
C ILE A 9 28.86 -12.56 4.57
N ILE A 10 28.85 -13.71 5.26
CA ILE A 10 27.61 -14.49 5.49
C ILE A 10 26.61 -13.69 6.33
N ALA A 11 27.06 -12.94 7.34
CA ALA A 11 26.20 -12.09 8.15
C ALA A 11 25.59 -10.93 7.35
N CYS A 12 26.34 -10.32 6.42
CA CYS A 12 25.83 -9.27 5.54
C CYS A 12 24.85 -9.79 4.46
N LEU A 13 24.92 -11.07 4.09
CA LEU A 13 24.02 -11.70 3.12
C LEU A 13 22.66 -12.12 3.71
N GLN A 14 22.46 -12.01 5.03
CA GLN A 14 21.20 -12.36 5.70
C GLN A 14 20.11 -11.28 5.60
N VAL A 15 20.29 -10.24 4.77
CA VAL A 15 19.21 -9.31 4.44
C VAL A 15 18.24 -10.00 3.49
N SER A 16 17.35 -10.81 4.06
CA SER A 16 16.15 -11.24 3.36
C SER A 16 15.28 -10.00 3.16
N ALA A 17 14.99 -9.69 1.90
CA ALA A 17 14.04 -8.67 1.51
C ALA A 17 12.62 -9.12 1.88
N ALA A 18 12.27 -9.05 3.16
CA ALA A 18 10.90 -8.88 3.58
C ALA A 18 10.49 -7.47 3.11
N GLY A 19 10.21 -7.35 1.82
CA GLY A 19 9.83 -6.10 1.19
C GLY A 19 8.73 -5.47 2.03
N PHE A 20 8.91 -4.18 2.33
CA PHE A 20 8.03 -3.29 3.10
C PHE A 20 6.64 -3.18 2.44
N SER A 21 5.94 -4.30 2.28
CA SER A 21 4.60 -4.34 1.74
C SER A 21 3.66 -4.25 2.92
N GLN A 22 3.25 -3.01 3.19
CA GLN A 22 2.28 -2.73 4.23
C GLN A 22 0.99 -3.48 3.87
N LYS A 23 0.61 -4.38 4.76
CA LYS A 23 -0.60 -5.19 4.60
C LYS A 23 -1.76 -4.41 5.17
N VAL A 24 -2.82 -4.28 4.39
CA VAL A 24 -4.00 -3.50 4.73
C VAL A 24 -5.22 -4.41 4.74
N THR A 25 -6.12 -4.17 5.69
CA THR A 25 -7.41 -4.85 5.77
C THR A 25 -8.50 -3.80 5.70
N ILE A 26 -9.37 -3.90 4.69
CA ILE A 26 -10.45 -2.96 4.46
C ILE A 26 -11.67 -3.77 4.04
N LYS A 27 -12.78 -3.53 4.73
CA LYS A 27 -14.07 -4.11 4.40
C LYS A 27 -15.11 -3.01 4.45
N GLY A 28 -15.69 -2.70 3.30
CA GLY A 28 -16.80 -1.76 3.22
C GLY A 28 -17.46 -1.84 1.86
N GLU A 29 -18.77 -1.64 1.86
CA GLU A 29 -19.58 -1.57 0.65
C GLU A 29 -19.99 -0.11 0.45
N ASN A 30 -19.88 0.38 -0.78
CA ASN A 30 -20.22 1.76 -1.15
C ASN A 30 -19.46 2.83 -0.33
N ILE A 31 -18.18 2.59 -0.03
CA ILE A 31 -17.35 3.54 0.71
C ILE A 31 -16.64 4.51 -0.23
N SER A 32 -16.49 5.78 0.19
CA SER A 32 -15.77 6.79 -0.59
C SER A 32 -14.27 6.52 -0.59
N ILE A 33 -13.59 6.89 -1.69
CA ILE A 33 -12.13 6.76 -1.80
C ILE A 33 -11.40 7.53 -0.68
N GLN A 34 -11.92 8.69 -0.29
CA GLN A 34 -11.41 9.45 0.85
C GLN A 34 -11.38 8.61 2.13
N ARG A 35 -12.47 7.90 2.42
CA ARG A 35 -12.54 7.05 3.61
C ARG A 35 -11.56 5.87 3.54
N ILE A 36 -11.42 5.27 2.36
CA ILE A 36 -10.42 4.23 2.12
C ILE A 36 -9.01 4.76 2.40
N PHE A 37 -8.66 5.95 1.90
CA PHE A 37 -7.36 6.57 2.15
C PHE A 37 -7.13 6.88 3.63
N GLU A 38 -8.15 7.33 4.37
CA GLU A 38 -8.07 7.49 5.82
C GLU A 38 -7.78 6.17 6.54
N ASP A 39 -8.48 5.10 6.16
CA ASP A 39 -8.31 3.78 6.77
C ASP A 39 -6.94 3.17 6.44
N ILE A 40 -6.44 3.40 5.23
CA ILE A 40 -5.06 3.06 4.87
C ILE A 40 -4.09 3.88 5.72
N ARG A 41 -4.25 5.21 5.78
CA ARG A 41 -3.38 6.10 6.57
C ARG A 41 -3.32 5.66 8.04
N LYS A 42 -4.43 5.24 8.64
CA LYS A 42 -4.47 4.74 10.02
C LYS A 42 -3.68 3.43 10.20
N GLN A 43 -3.70 2.54 9.21
CA GLN A 43 -3.02 1.24 9.28
C GLN A 43 -1.54 1.32 8.89
N THR A 44 -1.20 2.20 7.96
CA THR A 44 0.11 2.23 7.31
C THR A 44 0.92 3.50 7.62
N GLY A 45 0.29 4.55 8.13
CA GLY A 45 0.89 5.87 8.28
C GLY A 45 1.12 6.61 6.96
N PHE A 46 0.64 6.08 5.82
CA PHE A 46 0.86 6.67 4.52
C PHE A 46 -0.01 7.91 4.30
N GLN A 47 0.58 9.01 3.84
CA GLN A 47 -0.13 10.23 3.49
C GLN A 47 -0.42 10.23 1.98
N PHE A 48 -1.69 10.30 1.61
CA PHE A 48 -2.10 10.45 0.22
C PHE A 48 -2.23 11.93 -0.13
N LEU A 49 -1.63 12.34 -1.24
CA LEU A 49 -1.84 13.64 -1.87
C LEU A 49 -2.75 13.45 -3.08
N TYR A 50 -3.83 14.21 -3.15
CA TYR A 50 -4.82 14.15 -4.22
C TYR A 50 -5.47 15.52 -4.42
N ALA A 51 -5.95 15.77 -5.64
CA ALA A 51 -6.78 16.94 -5.91
C ALA A 51 -8.21 16.69 -5.44
N ASP A 52 -8.84 17.68 -4.80
CA ASP A 52 -10.18 17.55 -4.23
C ASP A 52 -11.22 17.23 -5.33
N ASP A 53 -11.10 17.87 -6.51
CA ASP A 53 -11.95 17.61 -7.68
C ASP A 53 -11.81 16.19 -8.24
N ALA A 54 -10.62 15.58 -8.10
CA ALA A 54 -10.38 14.21 -8.56
C ALA A 54 -11.14 13.20 -7.69
N LEU A 55 -11.26 13.44 -6.38
CA LEU A 55 -12.02 12.57 -5.48
C LEU A 55 -13.52 12.88 -5.47
N LYS A 56 -13.95 14.12 -5.77
CA LYS A 56 -15.38 14.45 -5.92
C LYS A 56 -16.06 13.71 -7.06
N THR A 57 -15.33 13.43 -8.14
CA THR A 57 -15.84 12.69 -9.30
C THR A 57 -15.67 11.17 -9.13
N ALA A 58 -14.93 10.73 -8.12
CA ALA A 58 -14.69 9.32 -7.85
C ALA A 58 -15.97 8.64 -7.34
N LYS A 59 -16.30 7.49 -7.92
CA LYS A 59 -17.45 6.70 -7.50
C LYS A 59 -17.13 5.98 -6.18
N PRO A 60 -18.12 5.77 -5.29
CA PRO A 60 -17.93 4.90 -4.14
C PRO A 60 -17.57 3.48 -4.60
N VAL A 61 -16.70 2.82 -3.86
CA VAL A 61 -16.19 1.48 -4.18
C VAL A 61 -16.56 0.50 -3.08
N SER A 62 -16.92 -0.72 -3.48
CA SER A 62 -17.09 -1.83 -2.55
C SER A 62 -15.83 -2.70 -2.58
N ILE A 63 -15.13 -2.79 -1.46
CA ILE A 63 -13.88 -3.54 -1.33
C ILE A 63 -13.89 -4.39 -0.07
N ALA A 64 -13.46 -5.65 -0.22
CA ALA A 64 -13.31 -6.60 0.87
C ALA A 64 -11.95 -7.29 0.73
N VAL A 65 -10.93 -6.72 1.36
CA VAL A 65 -9.54 -7.20 1.33
C VAL A 65 -9.06 -7.45 2.76
N ARG A 66 -8.31 -8.54 2.94
CA ARG A 66 -7.74 -8.91 4.24
C ARG A 66 -6.27 -9.21 4.06
N ASN A 67 -5.44 -8.50 4.83
CA ASN A 67 -3.99 -8.69 4.84
C ASN A 67 -3.34 -8.52 3.46
N GLU A 68 -3.89 -7.60 2.66
CA GLU A 68 -3.55 -7.46 1.25
C GLU A 68 -2.55 -6.33 1.02
N LYS A 69 -1.72 -6.45 -0.02
CA LYS A 69 -0.72 -5.42 -0.33
C LYS A 69 -1.41 -4.11 -0.70
N LEU A 70 -0.91 -2.99 -0.17
CA LEU A 70 -1.41 -1.66 -0.49
C LEU A 70 -1.56 -1.41 -2.00
N GLU A 71 -0.59 -1.84 -2.81
CA GLU A 71 -0.64 -1.70 -4.28
C GLU A 71 -1.83 -2.42 -4.91
N ASN A 72 -2.16 -3.63 -4.41
CA ASN A 72 -3.32 -4.39 -4.87
C ASN A 72 -4.62 -3.71 -4.43
N VAL A 73 -4.67 -3.22 -3.18
CA VAL A 73 -5.83 -2.48 -2.66
C VAL A 73 -6.10 -1.24 -3.51
N LEU A 74 -5.07 -0.45 -3.81
CA LEU A 74 -5.16 0.73 -4.67
C LEU A 74 -5.57 0.36 -6.10
N ALA A 75 -4.98 -0.69 -6.67
CA ALA A 75 -5.35 -1.17 -8.00
C ALA A 75 -6.84 -1.54 -8.09
N ILE A 76 -7.39 -2.19 -7.05
CA ILE A 76 -8.82 -2.53 -6.98
C ILE A 76 -9.66 -1.25 -6.88
N CYS A 77 -9.29 -0.31 -6.02
CA CYS A 77 -10.01 0.96 -5.85
C CYS A 77 -10.06 1.79 -7.13
N PHE A 78 -9.01 1.74 -7.96
CA PHE A 78 -8.91 2.52 -9.19
C PHE A 78 -9.29 1.74 -10.45
N LYS A 79 -9.55 0.42 -10.37
CA LYS A 79 -9.79 -0.44 -11.54
C LYS A 79 -10.94 0.02 -12.45
N ASP A 80 -11.93 0.68 -11.86
CA ASP A 80 -13.13 1.19 -12.53
C ASP A 80 -13.19 2.73 -12.53
N GLN A 81 -12.04 3.38 -12.33
CA GLN A 81 -11.92 4.83 -12.24
C GLN A 81 -10.80 5.31 -13.16
N LEU A 82 -10.97 6.49 -13.76
CA LEU A 82 -9.94 7.15 -14.57
C LEU A 82 -8.88 7.82 -13.67
N LEU A 83 -8.43 7.12 -12.62
CA LEU A 83 -7.46 7.62 -11.65
C LEU A 83 -6.14 6.84 -11.81
N SER A 84 -5.05 7.57 -11.98
CA SER A 84 -3.69 7.03 -11.97
C SER A 84 -2.95 7.59 -10.76
N TYR A 85 -2.10 6.77 -10.14
CA TYR A 85 -1.28 7.19 -9.01
C TYR A 85 0.21 7.09 -9.36
N THR A 86 0.99 8.05 -8.90
CA THR A 86 2.46 8.05 -9.01
C THR A 86 3.04 8.10 -7.61
N ARG A 87 4.02 7.24 -7.32
CA ARG A 87 4.84 7.35 -6.11
C ARG A 87 5.98 8.32 -6.43
N THR A 88 5.95 9.51 -5.83
CA THR A 88 7.08 10.46 -5.83
C THR A 88 7.88 10.28 -4.55
#